data_AF-A0A0N7ZB95-F1
#
_entry.id   AF-A0A0N7ZB95-F1
#
_cell.length_a   1.000
_cell.length_b   1.000
_cell.length_c   1.000
_cell.angle_alpha   90.00
_cell.angle_beta   90.00
_cell.angle_gamma   90.00
#
_symmetry.space_group_name_H-M   'P 1'
#
loop_
_entity.id
_entity.type
_entity.pdbx_description
1 polymer ?
#
loop_
_entity_poly.entity_id
_entity_poly.type
_entity_poly.pdbx_seq_one_letter_code
_entity_poly.pdbx_strand_id
1 'polypeptide(L)'
;MPINRLGNKSIASNLRSLLVILALSFHSVFEGLAVGLQVREVDVWYLLGAISAHKFVIAFCMGLELLASGTSAGLMVIYMVVFALVSPLGVAFGILVTENLAADTSSHLLTVTILQGLAGGTILYVTFFEVRYQPHFSSC
;
A
#
# COMPACT_ATOMS: atom_id res chain seq x y z
N MET A 1 -3.99 39.67 9.97
CA MET A 1 -4.11 38.89 8.71
C MET A 1 -3.59 37.46 8.91
N PRO A 2 -4.46 36.44 9.05
CA PRO A 2 -4.09 35.03 9.12
C PRO A 2 -4.45 34.21 7.86
N ILE A 3 -4.48 34.85 6.68
CA ILE A 3 -5.04 34.26 5.45
C ILE A 3 -4.12 33.15 4.87
N ASN A 4 -2.79 33.25 5.03
CA ASN A 4 -1.85 32.24 4.52
C ASN A 4 -1.72 30.97 5.38
N ARG A 5 -2.13 30.97 6.66
CA ARG A 5 -2.00 29.78 7.52
C ARG A 5 -3.06 28.70 7.22
N LEU A 6 -4.26 29.11 6.79
CA LEU A 6 -5.34 28.18 6.44
C LEU A 6 -5.04 27.45 5.13
N GLY A 7 -4.52 28.17 4.12
CA GLY A 7 -4.08 27.57 2.86
C GLY A 7 -2.95 26.55 3.07
N ASN A 8 -1.93 26.88 3.87
CA ASN A 8 -0.79 25.98 4.08
C ASN A 8 -1.15 24.71 4.88
N LYS A 9 -2.11 24.77 5.81
CA LYS A 9 -2.61 23.59 6.54
C LYS A 9 -3.40 22.64 5.64
N SER A 10 -4.29 23.18 4.80
CA SER A 10 -5.07 22.39 3.83
C SER A 10 -4.18 21.71 2.79
N ILE A 11 -3.19 22.45 2.26
CA ILE A 11 -2.22 21.88 1.32
C ILE A 11 -1.41 20.77 2.00
N ALA A 12 -0.91 20.98 3.21
CA ALA A 12 -0.15 19.95 3.93
C ALA A 12 -0.98 18.68 4.23
N SER A 13 -2.24 18.80 4.63
CA SER A 13 -3.11 17.62 4.85
C SER A 13 -3.42 16.88 3.55
N ASN A 14 -3.67 17.61 2.46
CA ASN A 14 -3.95 17.01 1.16
C ASN A 14 -2.70 16.32 0.59
N LEU A 15 -1.52 16.92 0.76
CA LEU A 15 -0.26 16.31 0.36
C LEU A 15 0.03 15.04 1.16
N ARG A 16 -0.24 15.02 2.48
CA ARG A 16 -0.11 13.78 3.27
C ARG A 16 -1.01 12.69 2.73
N SER A 17 -2.32 12.95 2.62
CA SER A 17 -3.28 11.97 2.10
C SER A 17 -2.89 11.46 0.71
N LEU A 18 -2.41 12.35 -0.16
CA LEU A 18 -1.92 11.97 -1.48
C LEU A 18 -0.67 11.09 -1.42
N LEU A 19 0.28 11.38 -0.53
CA LEU A 19 1.47 10.56 -0.32
C LEU A 19 1.13 9.19 0.28
N VAL A 20 0.17 9.08 1.22
CA VAL A 20 -0.34 7.78 1.73
C VAL A 20 -0.82 6.94 0.56
N ILE A 21 -1.73 7.50 -0.23
CA ILE A 21 -2.46 6.77 -1.27
C ILE A 21 -1.47 6.34 -2.35
N LEU A 22 -0.54 7.23 -2.71
CA LEU A 22 0.51 6.93 -3.68
C LEU A 22 1.43 5.81 -3.18
N ALA A 23 1.91 5.90 -1.94
CA ALA A 23 2.81 4.90 -1.37
C ALA A 23 2.13 3.53 -1.17
N LEU A 24 0.90 3.50 -0.66
CA LEU A 24 0.10 2.27 -0.53
C LEU A 24 -0.26 1.66 -1.89
N SER A 25 -0.42 2.48 -2.93
CA SER A 25 -0.61 2.00 -4.31
C SER A 25 0.65 1.30 -4.82
N PHE A 26 1.82 1.93 -4.71
CA PHE A 26 3.09 1.30 -5.09
C PHE A 26 3.38 0.04 -4.30
N HIS A 27 3.16 0.07 -2.98
CA HIS A 27 3.27 -1.09 -2.10
C HIS A 27 2.46 -2.26 -2.66
N SER A 28 1.16 -2.04 -2.91
CA SER A 28 0.25 -3.09 -3.35
C SER A 28 0.56 -3.62 -4.75
N VAL A 29 1.06 -2.77 -5.65
CA VAL A 29 1.52 -3.18 -6.99
C VAL A 29 2.77 -4.07 -6.89
N PHE A 30 3.79 -3.66 -6.13
CA PHE A 30 5.02 -4.44 -5.98
C PHE A 30 4.78 -5.80 -5.32
N GLU A 31 3.90 -5.86 -4.32
CA GLU A 31 3.50 -7.12 -3.71
C GLU A 31 2.74 -8.03 -4.68
N GLY A 32 1.80 -7.49 -5.45
CA GLY A 32 1.05 -8.28 -6.43
C GLY A 32 1.97 -8.84 -7.52
N LEU A 33 2.89 -8.02 -8.02
CA LEU A 33 3.92 -8.44 -8.98
C LEU A 33 4.80 -9.56 -8.39
N ALA A 34 5.25 -9.42 -7.14
CA ALA A 34 6.06 -10.43 -6.46
C ALA A 34 5.34 -11.79 -6.34
N VAL A 35 4.03 -11.79 -6.08
CA VAL A 35 3.22 -13.02 -6.05
C VAL A 35 3.06 -13.61 -7.46
N GLY A 36 2.76 -12.78 -8.46
CA GLY A 36 2.58 -13.25 -9.84
C GLY A 36 3.87 -13.72 -10.54
N LEU A 37 5.03 -13.31 -10.01
CA LEU A 37 6.35 -13.76 -10.48
C LEU A 37 6.78 -15.12 -9.94
N GLN A 38 6.04 -15.68 -8.98
CA GLN A 38 6.39 -16.98 -8.41
C GLN A 38 6.05 -18.13 -9.34
N VAL A 39 7.02 -19.02 -9.51
CA VAL A 39 6.92 -20.18 -10.40
C VAL A 39 6.34 -21.40 -9.67
N ARG A 40 6.64 -21.54 -8.38
CA ARG A 40 6.19 -22.68 -7.57
C ARG A 40 4.92 -22.35 -6.84
N GLU A 41 3.90 -23.19 -6.98
CA GLU A 41 2.60 -23.03 -6.32
C GLU A 41 2.73 -22.89 -4.80
N VAL A 42 3.63 -23.65 -4.18
CA VAL A 42 3.88 -23.59 -2.72
C VAL A 42 4.36 -22.20 -2.26
N ASP A 43 5.17 -21.53 -3.08
CA ASP A 43 5.71 -20.21 -2.76
C ASP A 43 4.65 -19.12 -2.98
N VAL A 44 3.75 -19.31 -3.97
CA VAL A 44 2.57 -18.47 -4.17
C VAL A 44 1.65 -18.51 -2.95
N TRP A 45 1.29 -19.70 -2.45
CA TRP A 45 0.44 -19.85 -1.28
C TRP A 45 1.08 -19.27 -0.02
N TYR A 46 2.40 -19.45 0.14
CA TYR A 46 3.14 -18.88 1.25
C TYR A 46 3.11 -17.34 1.24
N LEU A 47 3.44 -16.72 0.09
CA LEU A 47 3.41 -15.27 -0.06
C LEU A 47 1.98 -14.72 0.07
N LEU A 48 0.98 -15.39 -0.50
CA LEU A 48 -0.41 -14.99 -0.39
C LEU A 48 -0.88 -15.00 1.08
N GLY A 49 -0.54 -16.03 1.84
CA GLY A 49 -0.84 -16.11 3.27
C GLY A 49 -0.17 -15.01 4.07
N ALA A 50 1.13 -14.78 3.85
CA ALA A 50 1.88 -13.70 4.49
C ALA A 50 1.31 -12.32 4.14
N ILE A 51 0.92 -12.11 2.88
CA ILE A 51 0.35 -10.85 2.40
C ILE A 51 -1.05 -10.62 2.96
N SER A 52 -1.89 -11.66 2.94
CA SER A 52 -3.24 -11.59 3.50
C SER A 52 -3.21 -11.21 4.98
N ALA A 53 -2.29 -11.77 5.76
CA ALA A 53 -2.20 -11.50 7.20
C ALA A 53 -1.92 -10.02 7.48
N HIS A 54 -0.95 -9.40 6.80
CA HIS A 54 -0.64 -7.99 7.05
C HIS A 54 -1.61 -7.04 6.35
N LYS A 55 -2.21 -7.41 5.20
CA LYS A 55 -3.27 -6.62 4.55
C LYS A 55 -4.53 -6.55 5.39
N PHE A 56 -4.86 -7.62 6.12
CA PHE A 56 -5.95 -7.61 7.08
C PHE A 56 -5.73 -6.57 8.18
N VAL A 57 -4.53 -6.52 8.77
CA VAL A 57 -4.19 -5.54 9.81
C VAL A 57 -4.27 -4.11 9.27
N ILE A 58 -3.73 -3.85 8.06
CA ILE A 58 -3.78 -2.52 7.43
C ILE A 58 -5.23 -2.10 7.15
N ALA A 59 -6.05 -2.97 6.57
CA ALA A 59 -7.45 -2.70 6.27
C ALA A 59 -8.28 -2.46 7.55
N PHE A 60 -7.99 -3.19 8.63
CA PHE A 60 -8.63 -2.99 9.92
C PHE A 60 -8.28 -1.61 10.51
N CYS A 61 -7.01 -1.24 10.53
CA CYS A 61 -6.56 0.09 11.00
C CYS A 61 -7.18 1.22 10.17
N MET A 62 -7.16 1.10 8.84
CA MET A 62 -7.75 2.08 7.94
C MET A 62 -9.27 2.20 8.15
N GLY A 63 -9.96 1.07 8.40
CA GLY A 63 -11.38 1.06 8.76
C GLY A 63 -11.67 1.80 10.07
N LEU A 64 -10.86 1.60 11.10
CA LEU A 64 -10.98 2.33 12.37
C LEU A 64 -10.72 3.84 12.20
N GLU A 65 -9.74 4.23 11.39
CA GLU A 65 -9.42 5.62 11.11
C GLU A 65 -10.53 6.33 10.33
N LEU A 66 -11.13 5.66 9.35
CA LEU A 66 -12.28 6.16 8.59
C LEU A 66 -13.54 6.31 9.47
N LEU A 67 -13.74 5.38 10.41
CA LEU A 67 -14.79 5.48 11.43
C LEU A 67 -14.55 6.65 12.39
N ALA A 68 -13.32 6.80 12.88
CA ALA A 68 -12.94 7.87 13.80
C ALA A 68 -13.01 9.27 13.17
N SER A 69 -12.75 9.38 11.87
CA SER A 69 -12.85 10.64 11.11
C SER A 69 -14.28 11.04 10.73
N GLY A 70 -15.29 10.21 11.04
CA GLY A 70 -16.69 10.49 10.70
C GLY A 70 -16.98 10.41 9.20
N THR A 71 -16.16 9.66 8.45
CA THR A 71 -16.34 9.49 7.00
C THR A 71 -17.62 8.72 6.72
N SER A 72 -18.38 9.12 5.70
CA SER A 72 -19.62 8.42 5.32
C SER A 72 -19.35 6.95 4.99
N ALA A 73 -20.24 6.05 5.43
CA ALA A 73 -20.08 4.61 5.21
C ALA A 73 -19.89 4.22 3.74
N GLY A 74 -20.49 4.97 2.80
CA GLY A 74 -20.30 4.76 1.36
C GLY A 74 -18.86 5.01 0.90
N LEU A 75 -18.23 6.10 1.37
CA LEU A 75 -16.82 6.39 1.07
C LEU A 75 -15.89 5.34 1.69
N MET A 76 -16.18 4.88 2.91
CA MET A 76 -15.41 3.82 3.55
C MET A 76 -15.42 2.52 2.74
N VAL A 77 -16.58 2.12 2.22
CA VAL A 77 -16.69 0.95 1.33
C VAL A 77 -15.90 1.16 0.04
N ILE A 78 -15.95 2.34 -0.56
CA ILE A 78 -15.17 2.64 -1.79
C ILE A 78 -13.67 2.50 -1.52
N TYR A 79 -13.15 3.05 -0.42
CA TYR A 79 -11.73 2.92 -0.07
C TYR A 79 -11.32 1.45 0.14
N MET A 80 -12.14 0.66 0.83
CA MET A 80 -11.88 -0.78 1.02
C MET A 80 -11.93 -1.56 -0.29
N VAL A 81 -12.87 -1.26 -1.18
CA VAL A 81 -12.98 -1.91 -2.49
C VAL A 81 -11.78 -1.57 -3.36
N VAL A 82 -11.37 -0.30 -3.41
CA VAL A 82 -10.17 0.11 -4.16
C VAL A 82 -8.93 -0.62 -3.61
N PHE A 83 -8.74 -0.64 -2.29
CA PHE A 83 -7.63 -1.36 -1.66
C PHE A 83 -7.64 -2.87 -1.98
N ALA A 84 -8.82 -3.48 -2.00
CA ALA A 84 -8.99 -4.88 -2.36
C ALA A 84 -8.70 -5.15 -3.84
N LEU A 85 -9.06 -4.24 -4.76
CA LEU A 85 -8.87 -4.40 -6.21
C LEU A 85 -7.42 -4.18 -6.68
N VAL A 86 -6.63 -3.36 -5.98
CA VAL A 86 -5.24 -3.13 -6.36
C VAL A 86 -4.39 -4.42 -6.23
N SER A 87 -4.71 -5.28 -5.26
CA SER A 87 -4.00 -6.55 -5.05
C SER A 87 -4.13 -7.55 -6.21
N PRO A 88 -5.34 -7.94 -6.67
CA PRO A 88 -5.50 -8.84 -7.81
C PRO A 88 -5.03 -8.21 -9.12
N LEU A 89 -5.09 -6.87 -9.27
CA LEU A 89 -4.50 -6.20 -10.43
C LEU A 89 -2.98 -6.40 -10.47
N GLY A 90 -2.27 -6.19 -9.36
CA GLY A 90 -0.82 -6.43 -9.29
C GLY A 90 -0.45 -7.88 -9.59
N VAL A 91 -1.24 -8.85 -9.08
CA VAL A 91 -1.06 -10.28 -9.38
C VAL A 91 -1.28 -10.58 -10.85
N ALA A 92 -2.34 -10.05 -11.45
CA ALA A 92 -2.63 -10.24 -12.88
C ALA A 92 -1.51 -9.68 -13.77
N PHE A 93 -0.98 -8.50 -13.44
CA PHE A 93 0.19 -7.94 -14.11
C PHE A 93 1.44 -8.80 -13.90
N GLY A 94 1.65 -9.35 -12.70
CA GLY A 94 2.77 -10.24 -12.41
C GLY A 94 2.73 -11.51 -13.24
N ILE A 95 1.57 -12.15 -13.33
CA ILE A 95 1.35 -13.34 -14.16
C ILE A 95 1.60 -13.02 -15.64
N LEU A 96 1.07 -11.90 -16.14
CA LEU A 96 1.30 -11.48 -17.53
C LEU A 96 2.79 -11.28 -17.83
N VAL A 97 3.56 -10.74 -16.90
CA VAL A 97 5.01 -10.57 -17.04
C VAL A 97 5.71 -11.93 -17.05
N THR A 98 5.32 -12.86 -16.18
CA THR A 98 5.89 -14.21 -16.09
C THR A 98 5.66 -15.03 -17.35
N GLU A 99 4.47 -14.97 -17.95
CA GLU A 99 4.14 -15.69 -19.19
C GLU A 99 4.96 -15.20 -20.40
N ASN A 100 5.38 -13.93 -20.41
CA ASN A 100 6.10 -13.33 -21.54
C ASN A 100 7.63 -13.38 -21.40
N LEU A 101 8.17 -13.67 -20.22
CA LEU A 101 9.61 -13.77 -19.98
C LEU A 101 10.00 -15.23 -19.75
N ALA A 102 10.67 -15.83 -20.73
CA ALA A 102 11.37 -17.11 -20.58
C ALA A 102 12.68 -16.92 -19.79
N ALA A 103 12.57 -16.46 -18.53
CA ALA A 103 13.72 -16.15 -17.70
C ALA A 103 14.05 -17.29 -16.72
N ASP A 104 15.33 -17.52 -16.48
CA ASP A 104 15.82 -18.57 -15.57
C ASP A 104 15.29 -18.38 -14.14
N THR A 105 14.98 -19.47 -13.45
CA THR A 105 14.43 -19.49 -12.07
C THR A 105 15.19 -18.62 -11.06
N SER A 106 16.51 -18.50 -11.22
CA SER A 106 17.38 -17.67 -10.37
C SER A 106 17.11 -16.17 -10.53
N SER A 107 16.75 -15.71 -11.73
CA SER A 107 16.41 -14.31 -12.00
C SER A 107 15.05 -13.92 -11.41
N HIS A 108 14.09 -14.84 -11.39
CA HIS A 108 12.78 -14.64 -10.77
C HIS A 108 12.89 -14.41 -9.26
N LEU A 109 13.65 -15.25 -8.54
CA LEU A 109 13.85 -15.10 -7.10
C LEU A 109 14.49 -13.77 -6.72
N LEU A 110 15.49 -13.32 -7.49
CA LEU A 110 16.12 -12.02 -7.30
C LEU A 110 15.13 -10.88 -7.49
N THR A 111 14.35 -10.90 -8.58
CA THR A 111 13.33 -9.89 -8.86
C THR A 111 12.25 -9.87 -7.77
N VAL A 112 11.75 -11.03 -7.33
CA VAL A 112 10.76 -11.13 -6.24
C VAL A 112 11.33 -10.52 -4.96
N THR A 113 12.57 -10.85 -4.59
CA THR A 113 13.20 -10.34 -3.36
C THR A 113 13.35 -8.82 -3.41
N ILE A 114 13.74 -8.26 -4.55
CA ILE A 114 13.85 -6.81 -4.76
C ILE A 114 12.46 -6.15 -4.68
N LEU A 115 11.45 -6.71 -5.35
CA LEU A 115 10.08 -6.19 -5.32
C LEU A 115 9.50 -6.20 -3.90
N GLN A 116 9.72 -7.29 -3.15
CA GLN A 116 9.27 -7.39 -1.75
C GLN A 116 10.01 -6.39 -0.85
N GLY A 117 11.31 -6.19 -1.08
CA GLY A 117 12.12 -5.18 -0.38
C GLY A 117 11.63 -3.75 -0.64
N LEU A 118 11.32 -3.42 -1.90
CA LEU A 118 10.73 -2.14 -2.28
C LEU A 118 9.34 -1.96 -1.67
N ALA A 119 8.50 -3.00 -1.69
CA ALA A 119 7.19 -2.99 -1.04
C ALA A 119 7.32 -2.70 0.47
N GLY A 120 8.21 -3.40 1.18
CA GLY A 120 8.49 -3.12 2.60
C GLY A 120 9.02 -1.70 2.83
N GLY A 121 9.91 -1.23 1.94
CA GLY A 121 10.45 0.13 1.97
C GLY A 121 9.39 1.22 1.88
N THR A 122 8.34 1.02 1.07
CA THR A 122 7.22 1.99 0.98
C THR A 122 6.42 2.12 2.27
N ILE A 123 6.15 1.02 2.99
CA ILE A 123 5.50 1.07 4.30
C ILE A 123 6.42 1.75 5.32
N LEU A 124 7.72 1.44 5.31
CA LEU A 124 8.69 2.14 6.18
C LEU A 124 8.71 3.64 5.89
N TYR A 125 8.69 4.05 4.62
CA TYR A 125 8.60 5.46 4.24
C TYR A 125 7.34 6.13 4.82
N VAL A 126 6.16 5.54 4.61
CA VAL A 126 4.88 6.07 5.12
C VAL A 126 4.90 6.17 6.65
N THR A 127 5.29 5.11 7.34
CA THR A 127 5.31 5.06 8.81
C THR A 127 6.34 6.02 9.42
N PHE A 128 7.48 6.27 8.79
CA PHE A 128 8.46 7.21 9.34
C PHE A 128 8.21 8.66 8.93
N PHE A 129 7.90 8.94 7.67
CA PHE A 129 7.80 10.32 7.18
C PHE A 129 6.40 10.91 7.34
N GLU A 130 5.37 10.09 7.27
CA GLU A 130 4.01 10.58 7.34
C GLU A 130 3.48 10.62 8.78
N VAL A 131 3.68 9.53 9.53
CA VAL A 131 3.24 9.42 10.94
C VAL A 131 4.09 10.28 11.89
N ARG A 132 5.37 10.59 11.60
CA ARG A 132 6.18 11.49 12.47
C ARG A 132 6.08 12.97 12.15
N TYR A 133 5.54 13.37 11.00
CA TYR A 133 5.33 14.80 10.70
C TYR A 133 3.95 15.28 11.19
N GLN A 134 3.64 14.94 12.44
CA GLN A 134 2.56 15.52 13.21
C GLN A 134 3.18 16.47 14.24
N PRO A 135 3.54 17.72 13.86
CA PRO A 135 3.78 18.73 14.87
C PRO A 135 2.44 19.08 15.51
N HIS A 136 2.44 19.11 16.85
CA HIS A 136 1.37 19.42 17.80
C HIS A 136 0.43 18.24 18.17
N PHE A 137 0.32 17.78 19.42
CA PHE A 137 0.44 18.47 20.73
C PHE A 137 -0.02 19.93 20.69
N SER A 138 -1.27 20.14 20.26
CA SER A 138 -2.04 21.33 20.62
C SER A 138 -3.48 20.88 20.81
N SER A 139 -3.95 21.03 22.04
CA SER A 139 -5.33 20.89 22.49
C SER A 139 -5.75 19.50 22.98
N CYS A 140 -5.11 19.05 24.06
CA CYS A 140 -5.80 18.86 25.34
C CYS A 140 -4.88 19.39 26.45
#